data_AF-A0A7K2FIV7-F1
#
_entry.id   AF-A0A7K2FIV7-F1
#
_cell.length_a   1.000
_cell.length_b   1.000
_cell.length_c   1.000
_cell.angle_alpha   90.00
_cell.angle_beta   90.00
_cell.angle_gamma   90.00
#
_symmetry.space_group_name_H-M   'P 1'
#
loop_
_entity.id
_entity.type
_entity.pdbx_description
1 polymer ?
#
loop_
_entity_poly.entity_id
_entity_poly.type
_entity_poly.pdbx_seq_one_letter_code
_entity_poly.pdbx_strand_id
1 'polypeptide(L)' 'TPTPTPTPPNPGNSCKTAWSSSAVYVSGDEASYNGHNWKAKWWTQNEAPNGSDWGAWQDEGSC' A
#
# COMPACT_ATOMS: atom_id res chain seq x y z
N THR A 1 4.06 -20.83 -10.45
CA THR A 1 4.49 -19.55 -9.85
C THR A 1 3.24 -18.81 -9.43
N PRO A 2 2.96 -18.54 -8.15
CA PRO A 2 1.77 -17.79 -7.79
C PRO A 2 1.99 -16.33 -8.21
N THR A 3 1.31 -15.92 -9.27
CA THR A 3 1.14 -14.51 -9.62
C THR A 3 0.22 -13.91 -8.54
N PRO A 4 0.66 -12.93 -7.72
CA PRO A 4 -0.29 -12.18 -6.92
C PRO A 4 -1.14 -11.36 -7.90
N THR A 5 -2.42 -11.70 -8.00
CA THR A 5 -3.40 -10.89 -8.72
C THR A 5 -3.68 -9.65 -7.86
N PRO A 6 -3.33 -8.43 -8.29
CA PRO A 6 -3.79 -7.23 -7.58
C PRO A 6 -5.31 -7.19 -7.74
N THR A 7 -6.02 -7.35 -6.62
CA THR A 7 -7.48 -7.20 -6.57
C THR A 7 -7.79 -5.71 -6.73
N PRO A 8 -8.61 -5.29 -7.71
CA PRO A 8 -8.92 -3.87 -7.91
C PRO A 8 -9.70 -3.33 -6.70
N PRO A 9 -9.28 -2.22 -6.06
CA PRO A 9 -10.01 -1.66 -4.94
C PRO A 9 -11.31 -0.96 -5.41
N ASN A 10 -12.39 -1.36 -4.75
CA ASN A 10 -13.75 -0.86 -4.87
C ASN A 10 -13.83 0.68 -4.69
N PRO A 11 -14.45 1.44 -5.60
CA PRO A 11 -14.62 2.89 -5.47
C PRO A 11 -15.77 3.17 -4.50
N GLY A 12 -15.47 3.22 -3.21
CA GLY A 12 -16.48 3.50 -2.20
C GLY A 12 -15.85 3.66 -0.83
N ASN A 13 -15.43 4.90 -0.56
CA ASN A 13 -14.86 5.44 0.68
C ASN A 13 -13.34 5.60 0.61
N SER A 14 -12.90 6.76 1.05
CA SER A 14 -11.61 7.41 0.83
C SER A 14 -10.35 6.60 1.15
N CYS A 15 -10.47 5.44 1.79
CA CYS A 15 -9.37 4.55 2.17
C CYS A 15 -9.16 3.40 1.18
N LYS A 16 -7.90 3.19 0.80
CA LYS A 16 -7.45 2.00 0.06
C LYS A 16 -7.52 0.74 0.95
N THR A 17 -7.24 -0.42 0.37
CA THR A 17 -7.17 -1.69 1.11
C THR A 17 -6.18 -1.58 2.25
N ALA A 18 -6.56 -2.02 3.45
CA ALA A 18 -5.67 -1.99 4.60
C ALA A 18 -4.36 -2.74 4.31
N TRP A 19 -3.23 -2.13 4.67
CA TRP A 19 -1.91 -2.72 4.51
C TRP A 19 -1.84 -4.08 5.22
N SER A 20 -1.26 -5.07 4.55
CA SER A 20 -1.08 -6.42 5.06
C SER A 20 0.39 -6.82 4.95
N SER A 21 0.95 -7.31 6.05
CA SER A 21 2.34 -7.79 6.10
C SER A 21 2.60 -8.98 5.18
N SER A 22 1.60 -9.82 4.96
CA SER A 22 1.66 -10.98 4.06
C SER A 22 1.53 -10.61 2.58
N ALA A 23 1.09 -9.39 2.26
CA ALA A 23 0.92 -8.93 0.89
C ALA A 23 2.23 -8.38 0.33
N VAL A 24 2.44 -8.63 -0.96
CA VAL A 24 3.50 -8.00 -1.74
C VAL A 24 2.90 -6.77 -2.41
N TYR A 25 3.60 -5.65 -2.29
CA TYR A 25 3.25 -4.40 -2.94
C TYR A 25 4.35 -4.04 -3.93
N VAL A 26 4.01 -3.70 -5.16
CA VAL A 26 4.97 -3.24 -6.17
C VAL A 26 4.83 -1.75 -6.44
N SER A 27 5.75 -1.18 -7.20
CA SER A 27 5.68 0.23 -7.57
C SER A 27 4.31 0.58 -8.15
N GLY A 28 3.62 1.53 -7.52
CA GLY A 28 2.29 1.97 -7.92
C GLY A 28 1.13 1.30 -7.18
N ASP A 29 1.36 0.23 -6.42
CA ASP A 29 0.34 -0.31 -5.51
C ASP A 29 0.01 0.68 -4.40
N GLU A 30 -1.23 0.61 -3.90
CA GLU A 30 -1.72 1.51 -2.86
C GLU A 30 -2.35 0.70 -1.72
N ALA A 31 -2.09 1.12 -0.48
CA ALA A 31 -2.64 0.53 0.73
C ALA A 31 -2.96 1.59 1.77
N SER A 32 -3.94 1.36 2.63
CA SER A 32 -4.22 2.23 3.76
C SER A 32 -3.54 1.72 5.04
N TYR A 33 -2.90 2.60 5.78
CA TYR A 33 -2.30 2.28 7.07
C TYR A 33 -2.41 3.49 7.99
N ASN A 34 -2.86 3.24 9.22
CA ASN A 34 -3.02 4.27 10.25
C ASN A 34 -3.93 5.45 9.85
N GLY A 35 -4.98 5.21 9.05
CA GLY A 35 -5.88 6.28 8.56
C GLY A 35 -5.28 7.14 7.45
N HIS A 36 -4.24 6.66 6.79
CA HIS A 36 -3.59 7.31 5.66
C HIS A 36 -3.52 6.34 4.49
N ASN A 37 -3.61 6.86 3.28
CA ASN A 37 -3.29 6.12 2.08
C ASN A 37 -1.80 6.22 1.80
N TRP A 38 -1.24 5.11 1.36
CA TRP A 38 0.17 4.96 1.08
C TRP A 38 0.34 4.31 -0.28
N LYS A 39 1.32 4.79 -1.03
CA LYS A 39 1.67 4.27 -2.35
C LYS A 39 3.06 3.66 -2.33
N ALA A 40 3.18 2.42 -2.78
CA ALA A 40 4.45 1.75 -2.88
C ALA A 40 5.28 2.34 -4.02
N LYS A 41 6.53 2.69 -3.72
CA LYS A 41 7.51 3.27 -4.66
C LYS A 41 8.25 2.17 -5.43
N TRP A 42 8.40 0.99 -4.83
CA TRP A 42 9.04 -0.20 -5.39
C TRP A 42 8.49 -1.47 -4.75
N TRP A 43 8.99 -2.64 -5.17
CA TRP A 43 8.64 -3.93 -4.58
C TRP A 43 8.96 -3.97 -3.09
N THR A 44 7.95 -4.17 -2.25
CA THR A 44 8.09 -4.31 -0.81
C THR A 44 7.10 -5.35 -0.27
N GLN A 45 7.49 -6.06 0.77
CA GLN A 45 6.68 -7.06 1.45
C GLN A 45 7.02 -7.02 2.93
N ASN A 46 6.00 -7.11 3.80
CA ASN A 46 6.17 -7.06 5.26
C ASN A 46 6.83 -5.75 5.77
N GLU A 47 6.90 -4.70 4.96
CA GLU A 47 7.38 -3.37 5.34
C GLU A 47 6.19 -2.43 5.55
N ALA A 48 5.99 -1.96 6.77
CA ALA A 48 4.87 -1.10 7.11
C ALA A 48 5.10 0.33 6.57
N PRO A 49 4.05 1.02 6.09
CA PRO A 49 4.14 2.42 5.73
C PRO A 49 4.41 3.27 6.98
N ASN A 50 5.60 3.86 7.05
CA ASN A 50 6.07 4.58 8.24
C ASN A 50 6.34 6.08 7.99
N GLY A 51 6.04 6.60 6.79
CA GLY A 51 6.30 8.00 6.46
C GLY A 51 7.77 8.34 6.24
N SER A 52 8.66 7.35 6.17
CA SER A 52 10.07 7.63 5.97
C SER A 52 10.33 8.02 4.51
N ASP A 53 11.00 9.15 4.27
CA ASP A 53 11.38 9.61 2.93
C ASP A 53 12.18 8.55 2.14
N TRP A 54 12.92 7.72 2.87
CA TRP A 54 13.75 6.62 2.37
C TRP A 54 13.02 5.26 2.34
N GLY A 55 11.79 5.20 2.84
CA GLY A 55 10.99 3.98 2.87
C GLY A 55 10.35 3.65 1.52
N ALA A 56 9.84 2.41 1.42
CA ALA A 56 9.13 1.94 0.24
C ALA A 56 7.77 2.60 0.01
N TRP A 57 7.27 3.39 0.97
CA TRP A 57 5.93 3.95 0.96
C TRP A 57 5.95 5.47 0.88
N GLN A 58 5.12 6.02 -0.01
CA GLN A 58 4.82 7.43 -0.14
C GLN A 58 3.46 7.71 0.50
N ASP A 59 3.37 8.70 1.40
CA ASP A 59 2.09 9.16 1.95
C ASP A 59 1.30 9.86 0.83
N GLU A 60 0.09 9.39 0.58
CA GLU A 60 -0.89 10.02 -0.33
C GLU A 60 -1.91 10.88 0.44
N GLY A 61 -1.75 10.97 1.76
CA GLY A 61 -2.61 11.72 2.67
C GLY A 61 -3.64 10.87 3.39
N SER A 62 -4.39 11.54 4.28
CA SER A 62 -5.39 10.91 5.12
C SER A 62 -6.55 10.32 4.31
N CYS A 63 -7.03 9.19 4.81
CA CYS A 63 -8.24 8.52 4.38
C CYS A 63 -9.18 8.35 5.60
#